data_AF-A0A2C9L9R2-F1
#
_entry.id   AF-A0A2C9L9R2-F1
#
_cell.length_a   1.000
_cell.length_b   1.000
_cell.length_c   1.000
_cell.angle_alpha   90.00
_cell.angle_beta   90.00
_cell.angle_gamma   90.00
#
_symmetry.space_group_name_H-M   'P 1'
#
loop_
_entity.id
_entity.type
_entity.pdbx_description
1 polymer ?
#
loop_
_entity_poly.entity_id
_entity_poly.type
_entity_poly.pdbx_seq_one_letter_code
_entity_poly.pdbx_strand_id
1 'polypeptide(L)'
;MSECKMLQVSLLCLLSLMLLSRVTAICPVSQPCQCDISIHCQNRNLTEVPPAMSSDGEDFLGLYLSQNRITDIRSDTLQGYHVSSIDLSHNPLVHLDNMAFVGMEKYLLELNLEDVHITTLPSSIGQLINLQTLNIKNNPISGIPSAFTANIGQSLLRWVLGSTDRTKCIGSGQ
;
A
#
# COMPACT_ATOMS: atom_id res chain seq x y z
N MET A 1 -50.01 -14.01 44.40
CA MET A 1 -49.62 -12.77 43.69
C MET A 1 -48.16 -12.91 43.35
N SER A 2 -47.88 -12.83 42.06
CA SER A 2 -46.70 -13.38 41.39
C SER A 2 -45.45 -12.55 41.64
N GLU A 3 -44.43 -13.16 42.23
CA GLU A 3 -43.09 -12.56 42.30
C GLU A 3 -42.33 -12.72 40.98
N CYS A 4 -41.47 -11.75 40.75
CA CYS A 4 -40.70 -11.43 39.57
C CYS A 4 -39.91 -12.62 39.00
N LYS A 5 -40.13 -12.97 37.72
CA LYS A 5 -39.22 -13.83 36.95
C LYS A 5 -37.91 -13.08 36.73
N MET A 6 -36.95 -13.28 37.63
CA MET A 6 -35.57 -12.87 37.40
C MET A 6 -35.00 -13.71 36.26
N LEU A 7 -34.64 -13.06 35.15
CA LEU A 7 -33.91 -13.64 34.03
C LEU A 7 -32.66 -14.37 34.53
N GLN A 8 -32.70 -15.69 34.63
CA GLN A 8 -31.49 -16.50 34.63
C GLN A 8 -31.02 -16.66 33.18
N VAL A 9 -30.23 -15.68 32.72
CA VAL A 9 -29.36 -15.90 31.56
C VAL A 9 -28.35 -16.96 32.00
N SER A 10 -28.46 -18.17 31.45
CA SER A 10 -27.65 -19.31 31.87
C SER A 10 -26.16 -19.03 31.64
N LEU A 11 -25.32 -19.46 32.58
CA LEU A 11 -23.86 -19.33 32.53
C LEU A 11 -23.24 -19.91 31.24
N LEU A 12 -23.95 -20.87 30.62
CA LEU A 12 -23.65 -21.47 29.32
C LEU A 12 -23.78 -20.46 28.16
N CYS A 13 -24.68 -19.49 28.24
CA CYS A 13 -24.88 -18.45 27.23
C CYS A 13 -23.77 -17.37 27.31
N LEU A 14 -23.27 -17.08 28.50
CA LEU A 14 -22.12 -16.16 28.69
C LEU A 14 -20.80 -16.78 28.18
N LEU A 15 -20.62 -18.09 28.33
CA LEU A 15 -19.46 -18.81 27.79
C LEU A 15 -19.46 -18.89 26.25
N SER A 16 -20.64 -19.05 25.61
CA SER A 16 -20.74 -19.02 24.14
C SER A 16 -20.55 -17.61 23.56
N LEU A 17 -20.93 -16.55 24.28
CA LEU A 17 -20.65 -15.16 23.93
C LEU A 17 -19.15 -14.78 24.06
N MET A 18 -18.41 -15.41 24.99
CA MET A 18 -16.95 -15.26 25.10
C MET A 18 -16.20 -15.94 23.94
N LEU A 19 -16.75 -17.03 23.40
CA LEU A 19 -16.22 -17.75 22.21
C LEU A 19 -16.52 -17.04 20.88
N LEU A 20 -17.38 -16.01 20.88
CA LEU A 20 -17.61 -15.12 19.72
C LEU A 20 -16.68 -13.90 19.71
N SER A 21 -15.80 -13.76 20.70
CA SER A 21 -14.83 -12.66 20.74
C SER A 21 -13.50 -13.09 20.14
N ARG A 22 -13.33 -12.70 18.86
CA ARG A 22 -12.09 -12.63 18.10
C ARG A 22 -11.59 -13.95 17.51
N VAL A 23 -12.13 -14.30 16.33
CA VAL A 23 -11.21 -14.57 15.22
C VAL A 23 -10.45 -13.26 15.02
N THR A 24 -9.32 -13.08 15.69
CA THR A 24 -8.42 -12.00 15.32
C THR A 24 -8.00 -12.32 13.90
N ALA A 25 -8.42 -11.52 12.92
CA ALA A 25 -7.77 -11.51 11.62
C ALA A 25 -6.27 -11.40 11.92
N ILE A 26 -5.53 -12.47 11.61
CA ILE A 26 -4.11 -12.52 11.89
C ILE A 26 -3.51 -11.53 10.90
N CYS A 27 -2.99 -10.42 11.43
CA CYS A 27 -2.32 -9.42 10.62
C CYS A 27 -1.21 -10.14 9.83
N PRO A 28 -1.21 -10.09 8.49
CA PRO A 28 -0.26 -10.84 7.66
C PRO A 28 1.15 -10.23 7.72
N VAL A 29 1.40 -9.33 8.65
CA VAL A 29 2.69 -8.66 8.86
C VAL A 29 3.07 -8.75 10.33
N SER A 30 4.36 -8.73 10.60
CA SER A 30 4.88 -8.69 11.96
C SER A 30 4.38 -7.45 12.72
N GLN A 31 4.10 -7.61 14.02
CA GLN A 31 3.80 -6.48 14.91
C GLN A 31 4.95 -5.47 14.87
N PRO A 32 4.70 -4.13 14.86
CA PRO A 32 3.57 -3.43 15.50
C PRO A 32 2.50 -2.86 14.53
N CYS A 33 2.35 -3.38 13.32
CA CYS A 33 1.32 -2.93 12.40
C CYS A 33 -0.10 -3.31 12.88
N GLN A 34 -1.08 -2.47 12.55
CA GLN A 34 -2.49 -2.75 12.78
C GLN A 34 -3.14 -3.19 11.47
N CYS A 35 -3.90 -4.28 11.50
CA CYS A 35 -4.60 -4.79 10.34
C CYS A 35 -6.11 -4.81 10.56
N ASP A 36 -6.85 -4.34 9.56
CA ASP A 36 -8.28 -4.56 9.39
C ASP A 36 -8.55 -5.05 7.95
N ILE A 37 -9.29 -4.31 7.13
CA ILE A 37 -9.34 -4.47 5.67
C ILE A 37 -8.09 -3.88 4.99
N SER A 38 -7.26 -3.14 5.72
CA SER A 38 -5.99 -2.55 5.29
C SER A 38 -4.88 -2.82 6.30
N ILE A 39 -3.63 -2.70 5.84
CA ILE A 39 -2.43 -2.88 6.64
C ILE A 39 -1.87 -1.49 6.98
N HIS A 40 -1.93 -1.12 8.25
CA HIS A 40 -1.50 0.18 8.77
C HIS A 40 -0.19 0.07 9.55
N CYS A 41 0.88 0.52 8.90
CA CYS A 41 2.26 0.46 9.39
C CYS A 41 2.92 1.85 9.47
N GLN A 42 2.16 2.95 9.37
CA GLN A 42 2.72 4.31 9.35
C GLN A 42 3.39 4.70 10.69
N ASN A 43 4.38 5.60 10.64
CA ASN A 43 5.02 6.22 11.81
C ASN A 43 5.56 5.22 12.86
N ARG A 44 6.32 4.21 12.40
CA ARG A 44 6.82 3.11 13.24
C ARG A 44 8.34 2.93 13.18
N ASN A 45 9.06 3.88 12.58
CA ASN A 45 10.51 3.79 12.34
C ASN A 45 10.93 2.51 11.60
N LEU A 46 10.04 1.92 10.78
CA LEU A 46 10.37 0.74 10.00
C LEU A 46 11.49 1.07 9.02
N THR A 47 12.51 0.23 8.95
CA THR A 47 13.62 0.36 8.00
C THR A 47 13.42 -0.48 6.74
N GLU A 48 12.46 -1.40 6.78
CA GLU A 48 12.09 -2.30 5.70
C GLU A 48 10.57 -2.51 5.70
N VAL A 49 10.04 -2.91 4.54
CA VAL A 49 8.64 -3.38 4.46
C VAL A 49 8.56 -4.73 5.16
N PRO A 50 7.65 -4.93 6.13
CA PRO A 50 7.46 -6.22 6.74
C PRO A 50 7.14 -7.29 5.68
N PRO A 51 7.71 -8.50 5.75
CA PRO A 51 7.37 -9.55 4.80
C PRO A 51 5.90 -9.96 4.98
N ALA A 52 5.23 -10.24 3.87
CA ALA A 52 3.89 -10.83 3.90
C ALA A 52 3.98 -12.28 4.43
N MET A 53 3.29 -12.55 5.53
CA MET A 53 3.10 -13.87 6.11
C MET A 53 1.88 -14.48 5.41
N SER A 54 2.12 -15.36 4.43
CA SER A 54 1.16 -16.17 3.68
C SER A 54 -0.32 -15.91 4.00
N SER A 55 -0.90 -14.85 3.41
CA SER A 55 -2.35 -14.68 3.42
C SER A 55 -2.91 -15.51 2.29
N ASP A 56 -3.24 -16.77 2.56
CA ASP A 56 -3.94 -17.63 1.61
C ASP A 56 -5.30 -16.99 1.26
N GLY A 57 -5.31 -16.14 0.23
CA GLY A 57 -6.52 -15.62 -0.40
C GLY A 57 -7.16 -14.37 0.22
N GLU A 58 -6.49 -13.64 1.13
CA GLU A 58 -7.02 -12.34 1.57
C GLU A 58 -6.38 -11.17 0.81
N ASP A 59 -7.18 -10.53 -0.03
CA ASP A 59 -6.85 -9.27 -0.68
C ASP A 59 -7.11 -8.13 0.32
N PHE A 60 -6.07 -7.36 0.65
CA PHE A 60 -6.21 -6.17 1.49
C PHE A 60 -6.48 -4.95 0.61
N LEU A 61 -7.22 -3.98 1.12
CA LEU A 61 -7.49 -2.76 0.38
C LEU A 61 -6.22 -1.92 0.21
N GLY A 62 -5.39 -1.80 1.24
CA GLY A 62 -4.19 -0.98 1.16
C GLY A 62 -3.08 -1.36 2.12
N LEU A 63 -1.86 -1.00 1.73
CA LEU A 63 -0.63 -1.09 2.52
C LEU A 63 -0.09 0.32 2.78
N TYR A 64 -0.21 0.78 4.02
CA TYR A 64 0.18 2.12 4.42
C TYR A 64 1.46 2.12 5.25
N LEU A 65 2.55 2.58 4.66
CA LEU A 65 3.91 2.55 5.20
C LEU A 65 4.53 3.95 5.32
N SER A 66 3.73 5.01 5.21
CA SER A 66 4.24 6.38 5.23
C SER A 66 4.87 6.79 6.57
N GLN A 67 5.76 7.78 6.51
CA GLN A 67 6.49 8.31 7.67
C GLN A 67 7.30 7.22 8.40
N ASN A 68 8.02 6.40 7.65
CA ASN A 68 8.96 5.42 8.20
C ASN A 68 10.40 5.78 7.79
N ARG A 69 11.33 4.83 7.93
CA ARG A 69 12.74 4.97 7.57
C ARG A 69 13.14 3.95 6.51
N ILE A 70 12.19 3.56 5.65
CA ILE A 70 12.42 2.56 4.62
C ILE A 70 13.34 3.18 3.57
N THR A 71 14.43 2.49 3.25
CA THR A 71 15.45 2.97 2.31
C THR A 71 15.44 2.21 0.99
N ASP A 72 14.90 0.99 0.97
CA ASP A 72 15.04 0.08 -0.16
C ASP A 72 13.71 -0.63 -0.46
N ILE A 73 13.27 -0.55 -1.72
CA ILE A 73 12.23 -1.41 -2.29
C ILE A 73 12.87 -2.22 -3.41
N ARG A 74 13.12 -3.50 -3.13
CA ARG A 74 13.68 -4.47 -4.06
C ARG A 74 12.56 -5.18 -4.83
N SER A 75 12.94 -5.98 -5.83
CA SER A 75 12.00 -6.75 -6.66
C SER A 75 11.16 -7.80 -5.90
N ASP A 76 11.62 -8.22 -4.72
CA ASP A 76 10.95 -9.19 -3.84
C ASP A 76 10.21 -8.53 -2.66
N THR A 77 10.40 -7.23 -2.42
CA THR A 77 9.89 -6.54 -1.22
C THR A 77 8.36 -6.55 -1.12
N LEU A 78 7.66 -6.45 -2.26
CA LEU A 78 6.20 -6.43 -2.31
C LEU A 78 5.60 -7.81 -2.65
N GLN A 79 6.43 -8.85 -2.72
CA GLN A 79 5.96 -10.20 -3.02
C GLN A 79 4.97 -10.68 -1.96
N GLY A 80 3.81 -11.19 -2.40
CA GLY A 80 2.76 -11.70 -1.53
C GLY A 80 1.76 -10.64 -1.06
N TYR A 81 1.96 -9.37 -1.40
CA TYR A 81 0.95 -8.34 -1.20
C TYR A 81 0.00 -8.30 -2.41
N HIS A 82 -1.30 -8.47 -2.15
CA HIS A 82 -2.35 -8.20 -3.13
C HIS A 82 -3.19 -7.01 -2.62
N VAL A 83 -2.75 -5.80 -2.94
CA VAL A 83 -3.38 -4.56 -2.47
C VAL A 83 -3.67 -3.58 -3.60
N SER A 84 -4.76 -2.82 -3.46
CA SER A 84 -5.14 -1.80 -4.45
C SER A 84 -4.52 -0.43 -4.18
N SER A 85 -4.06 -0.16 -2.96
CA SER A 85 -3.39 1.09 -2.60
C SER A 85 -2.08 0.83 -1.86
N ILE A 86 -1.00 1.51 -2.25
CA ILE A 86 0.28 1.52 -1.53
C ILE A 86 0.67 2.96 -1.22
N ASP A 87 0.94 3.24 0.04
CA ASP A 87 1.49 4.51 0.50
C ASP A 87 2.88 4.34 1.11
N LEU A 88 3.91 4.77 0.37
CA LEU A 88 5.31 4.79 0.81
C LEU A 88 5.80 6.22 1.10
N SER A 89 4.91 7.21 1.09
CA SER A 89 5.31 8.62 1.20
C SER A 89 6.10 8.94 2.47
N HIS A 90 6.97 9.96 2.38
CA HIS A 90 7.82 10.38 3.49
C HIS A 90 8.69 9.24 4.06
N ASN A 91 9.30 8.46 3.16
CA ASN A 91 10.35 7.50 3.48
C ASN A 91 11.64 7.93 2.76
N PRO A 92 12.83 7.79 3.37
CA PRO A 92 14.10 8.16 2.74
C PRO A 92 14.56 7.08 1.74
N LEU A 93 13.77 6.80 0.69
CA LEU A 93 14.13 5.78 -0.30
C LEU A 93 15.43 6.16 -1.02
N VAL A 94 16.44 5.32 -0.83
CA VAL A 94 17.73 5.38 -1.53
C VAL A 94 17.68 4.53 -2.79
N HIS A 95 16.97 3.39 -2.72
CA HIS A 95 16.88 2.44 -3.82
C HIS A 95 15.43 2.02 -4.09
N LEU A 96 15.00 2.18 -5.34
CA LEU A 96 13.75 1.64 -5.88
C LEU A 96 14.09 0.83 -7.12
N ASP A 97 14.08 -0.49 -6.99
CA ASP A 97 14.51 -1.42 -8.04
C ASP A 97 13.60 -1.29 -9.28
N ASN A 98 14.20 -1.46 -10.47
CA ASN A 98 13.46 -1.39 -11.75
C ASN A 98 12.31 -2.39 -11.86
N MET A 99 12.33 -3.46 -11.06
CA MET A 99 11.34 -4.53 -11.00
C MET A 99 10.52 -4.52 -9.70
N ALA A 100 10.59 -3.45 -8.90
CA ALA A 100 9.97 -3.33 -7.57
C ALA A 100 8.45 -3.61 -7.53
N PHE A 101 7.73 -3.40 -8.65
CA PHE A 101 6.27 -3.52 -8.71
C PHE A 101 5.79 -4.72 -9.53
N VAL A 102 6.66 -5.66 -9.86
CA VAL A 102 6.25 -6.91 -10.53
C VAL A 102 5.37 -7.74 -9.59
N GLY A 103 4.31 -8.33 -10.12
CA GLY A 103 3.27 -9.06 -9.37
C GLY A 103 2.10 -8.18 -8.90
N MET A 104 2.23 -6.85 -9.00
CA MET A 104 1.18 -5.90 -8.59
C MET A 104 0.25 -5.49 -9.75
N GLU A 105 0.46 -5.99 -10.96
CA GLU A 105 -0.11 -5.47 -12.21
C GLU A 105 -1.63 -5.49 -12.22
N LYS A 106 -2.23 -6.52 -11.60
CA LYS A 106 -3.68 -6.71 -11.55
C LYS A 106 -4.34 -5.97 -10.39
N TYR A 107 -3.59 -5.67 -9.33
CA TYR A 107 -4.16 -5.24 -8.06
C TYR A 107 -4.07 -3.74 -7.87
N LEU A 108 -2.92 -3.13 -8.19
CA LEU A 108 -2.59 -1.78 -7.76
C LEU A 108 -3.32 -0.71 -8.58
N LEU A 109 -4.11 0.10 -7.90
CA LEU A 109 -4.87 1.23 -8.43
C LEU A 109 -4.27 2.58 -8.01
N GLU A 110 -3.69 2.64 -6.82
CA GLU A 110 -3.14 3.85 -6.24
C GLU A 110 -1.74 3.63 -5.68
N LEU A 111 -0.80 4.49 -6.08
CA LEU A 111 0.56 4.48 -5.59
C LEU A 111 0.99 5.87 -5.16
N ASN A 112 1.34 6.02 -3.88
CA ASN A 112 1.88 7.24 -3.33
C ASN A 112 3.37 7.11 -2.99
N LEU A 113 4.17 7.86 -3.73
CA LEU A 113 5.62 8.02 -3.59
C LEU A 113 5.96 9.49 -3.29
N GLU A 114 5.08 10.28 -2.67
CA GLU A 114 5.40 11.66 -2.31
C GLU A 114 6.59 11.74 -1.34
N ASP A 115 7.56 12.61 -1.65
CA ASP A 115 8.69 12.92 -0.77
C ASP A 115 9.51 11.66 -0.38
N VAL A 116 9.88 10.87 -1.39
CA VAL A 116 10.73 9.67 -1.22
C VAL A 116 12.11 9.79 -1.87
N HIS A 117 12.49 10.99 -2.33
CA HIS A 117 13.81 11.32 -2.87
C HIS A 117 14.22 10.60 -4.17
N ILE A 118 13.28 9.98 -4.88
CA ILE A 118 13.57 9.29 -6.14
C ILE A 118 13.84 10.27 -7.30
N THR A 119 14.82 9.95 -8.14
CA THR A 119 15.16 10.74 -9.34
C THR A 119 14.52 10.20 -10.62
N THR A 120 14.11 8.93 -10.61
CA THR A 120 13.50 8.22 -11.74
C THR A 120 12.48 7.21 -11.23
N LEU A 121 11.46 6.90 -12.03
CA LEU A 121 10.54 5.79 -11.74
C LEU A 121 11.11 4.46 -12.27
N PRO A 122 10.81 3.33 -11.60
CA PRO A 122 11.25 2.02 -12.06
C PRO A 122 10.49 1.59 -13.33
N SER A 123 11.11 0.76 -14.16
CA SER A 123 10.51 0.32 -15.43
C SER A 123 9.21 -0.47 -15.23
N SER A 124 9.08 -1.21 -14.12
CA SER A 124 7.87 -1.97 -13.76
C SER A 124 6.63 -1.09 -13.56
N ILE A 125 6.78 0.24 -13.37
CA ILE A 125 5.62 1.14 -13.28
C ILE A 125 4.73 1.05 -14.54
N GLY A 126 5.34 0.82 -15.71
CA GLY A 126 4.61 0.66 -16.97
C GLY A 126 3.83 -0.65 -17.09
N GLN A 127 3.97 -1.58 -16.14
CA GLN A 127 3.23 -2.84 -16.12
C GLN A 127 1.94 -2.74 -15.27
N LEU A 128 1.78 -1.66 -14.50
CA LEU A 128 0.63 -1.43 -13.64
C LEU A 128 -0.58 -0.96 -14.45
N ILE A 129 -1.13 -1.84 -15.28
CA ILE A 129 -2.19 -1.54 -16.26
C ILE A 129 -3.47 -0.98 -15.64
N ASN A 130 -3.72 -1.27 -14.36
CA ASN A 130 -4.88 -0.79 -13.63
C ASN A 130 -4.59 0.45 -12.78
N LEU A 131 -3.36 0.99 -12.79
CA LEU A 131 -3.01 2.15 -11.99
C LEU A 131 -3.82 3.37 -12.45
N GLN A 132 -4.53 3.98 -11.51
CA GLN A 132 -5.38 5.15 -11.73
C GLN A 132 -4.77 6.41 -11.13
N THR A 133 -4.10 6.27 -9.98
CA THR A 133 -3.49 7.39 -9.25
C THR A 133 -2.02 7.13 -8.98
N LEU A 134 -1.16 8.04 -9.47
CA LEU A 134 0.26 8.10 -9.11
C LEU A 134 0.60 9.47 -8.49
N ASN A 135 1.03 9.47 -7.23
CA ASN A 135 1.56 10.68 -6.58
C ASN A 135 3.08 10.57 -6.45
N ILE A 136 3.79 11.49 -7.10
CA ILE A 136 5.27 11.55 -7.08
C ILE A 136 5.74 12.95 -6.68
N LYS A 137 4.90 13.71 -5.99
CA LYS A 137 5.18 15.06 -5.53
C LYS A 137 6.41 15.12 -4.63
N ASN A 138 7.09 16.27 -4.62
CA ASN A 138 8.29 16.53 -3.81
C ASN A 138 9.45 15.53 -4.05
N ASN A 139 9.56 14.96 -5.26
CA ASN A 139 10.72 14.18 -5.66
C ASN A 139 11.52 14.94 -6.73
N PRO A 140 12.87 14.81 -6.73
CA PRO A 140 13.74 15.40 -7.75
C PRO A 140 13.72 14.60 -9.08
N ILE A 141 12.53 14.26 -9.58
CA ILE A 141 12.39 13.43 -10.78
C ILE A 141 12.85 14.19 -12.02
N SER A 142 13.86 13.65 -12.70
CA SER A 142 14.43 14.23 -13.92
C SER A 142 13.89 13.62 -15.21
N GLY A 143 13.15 12.51 -15.13
CA GLY A 143 12.59 11.83 -16.28
C GLY A 143 11.54 10.78 -15.94
N ILE A 144 10.61 10.58 -16.86
CA ILE A 144 9.59 9.54 -16.79
C ILE A 144 10.02 8.43 -17.77
N PRO A 145 10.05 7.14 -17.37
CA PRO A 145 10.48 6.05 -18.24
C PRO A 145 9.53 5.89 -19.43
N SER A 146 10.06 5.50 -20.59
CA SER A 146 9.25 5.33 -21.82
C SER A 146 8.14 4.28 -21.65
N ALA A 147 8.37 3.26 -20.82
CA ALA A 147 7.37 2.25 -20.46
C ALA A 147 6.12 2.86 -19.80
N PHE A 148 6.28 3.92 -19.00
CA PHE A 148 5.16 4.64 -18.41
C PHE A 148 4.30 5.29 -19.50
N THR A 149 4.93 6.06 -20.39
CA THR A 149 4.22 6.75 -21.48
C THR A 149 3.61 5.79 -22.50
N ALA A 150 4.24 4.64 -22.74
CA ALA A 150 3.77 3.65 -23.71
C ALA A 150 2.53 2.88 -23.24
N ASN A 151 2.44 2.58 -21.93
CA ASN A 151 1.47 1.60 -21.44
C ASN A 151 0.37 2.20 -20.56
N ILE A 152 0.70 3.17 -19.70
CA ILE A 152 -0.24 3.66 -18.67
C ILE A 152 -0.43 5.17 -18.66
N GLY A 153 0.42 5.93 -19.35
CA GLY A 153 0.39 7.40 -19.35
C GLY A 153 -0.94 8.00 -19.83
N GLN A 154 -1.73 7.26 -20.60
CA GLN A 154 -3.06 7.68 -21.06
C GLN A 154 -4.21 7.10 -20.22
N SER A 155 -3.93 6.09 -19.39
CA SER A 155 -4.93 5.36 -18.59
C SER A 155 -5.08 5.93 -17.17
N LEU A 156 -4.14 6.76 -16.73
CA LEU A 156 -4.16 7.37 -15.40
C LEU A 156 -5.27 8.42 -15.31
N LEU A 157 -6.16 8.24 -14.33
CA LEU A 157 -7.18 9.22 -13.99
C LEU A 157 -6.57 10.46 -13.35
N ARG A 158 -5.50 10.28 -12.55
CA ARG A 158 -4.81 11.36 -11.87
C ARG A 158 -3.33 11.04 -11.69
N TRP A 159 -2.49 12.01 -12.01
CA TRP A 159 -1.06 11.97 -11.75
C TRP A 159 -0.65 13.33 -11.18
N VAL A 160 -0.13 13.32 -9.96
CA VAL A 160 0.26 14.54 -9.24
C VAL A 160 1.77 14.69 -9.36
N LEU A 161 2.19 15.51 -10.32
CA LEU A 161 3.58 15.94 -10.46
C LEU A 161 3.89 17.00 -9.41
N GLY A 162 5.04 16.86 -8.74
CA GLY A 162 5.50 17.85 -7.77
C GLY A 162 5.69 19.22 -8.40
N SER A 163 5.33 20.27 -7.67
CA SER A 163 5.57 21.66 -8.04
C SER A 163 7.08 21.94 -8.02
N THR A 164 7.76 21.60 -9.10
CA THR A 164 9.02 22.22 -9.47
C THR A 164 8.89 22.63 -10.93
N ASP A 165 9.24 23.88 -11.17
CA ASP A 165 9.16 24.70 -12.38
C ASP A 165 9.89 24.13 -13.63
N ARG A 166 9.89 22.81 -13.82
CA ARG A 166 10.59 22.07 -14.88
C ARG A 166 9.79 20.93 -15.52
N THR A 167 8.57 20.65 -15.09
CA THR A 167 7.63 19.81 -15.86
C THR A 167 6.93 20.63 -16.94
N LYS A 168 7.71 21.42 -17.69
CA LYS A 168 7.28 21.96 -18.97
C LYS A 168 7.61 20.87 -19.99
N CYS A 169 6.55 20.29 -20.56
CA CYS A 169 6.56 19.34 -21.67
C CYS A 169 6.80 17.86 -21.31
N ILE A 170 5.76 17.19 -20.81
CA ILE A 170 5.51 15.78 -21.16
C ILE A 170 4.05 15.71 -21.60
N GLY A 171 3.80 16.02 -22.88
CA GLY A 171 2.46 16.13 -23.44
C GLY A 171 2.35 17.11 -24.62
N SER A 172 3.32 17.14 -25.52
CA SER A 172 3.13 17.66 -26.87
C SER A 172 4.17 17.03 -27.78
N GLY A 173 3.81 15.90 -28.42
CA GLY A 173 4.72 15.14 -29.25
C GLY A 173 3.97 14.14 -30.11
N GLN A 174 3.28 14.70 -31.11
CA GLN A 174 2.51 14.09 -32.22
C GLN A 174 1.08 13.65 -31.92
#